data_AF-A0A6A5JY43-F1
#
_entry.id   AF-A0A6A5JY43-F1
#
_cell.length_a   1.000
_cell.length_b   1.000
_cell.length_c   1.000
_cell.angle_alpha   90.00
_cell.angle_beta   90.00
_cell.angle_gamma   90.00
#
_symmetry.space_group_name_H-M   'P 1'
#
loop_
_entity.id
_entity.type
_entity.pdbx_description
1 polymer ?
#
loop_
_entity_poly.entity_id
_entity_poly.type
_entity_poly.pdbx_seq_one_letter_code
_entity_poly.pdbx_strand_id
1 'polypeptide(L)'
;LTSRLLDKLPREVRDMIYQHLSTRSNELIEREHFRTTLDPVTKLYSYDYNRWKSQHFPAHYWSTHYTPPQFHQELVENYYRTSTFVFGDEPGVLKRFLTTDEMRIGMLPAVLVRRVEIGFGAVSYHRGSFGAYMFGVPRSGERVRGVLDGLEELGSGARVVIRVGTQGRDGEARDDVSGLLEGMGGVLGRLEVRVLVDEGGEGKGKGMGEDWRAMHG
;
A
#
# COMPACT_ATOMS: atom_id res chain seq x y z
N LEU A 1 -31.99 -4.71 2.91
CA LEU A 1 -31.73 -3.83 1.75
C LEU A 1 -30.61 -4.41 0.89
N THR A 2 -29.48 -4.76 1.50
CA THR A 2 -28.35 -5.50 0.90
C THR A 2 -28.73 -6.86 0.29
N SER A 3 -29.62 -7.63 0.92
CA SER A 3 -30.16 -8.88 0.33
C SER A 3 -30.93 -8.64 -0.98
N ARG A 4 -31.82 -7.64 -1.00
CA ARG A 4 -32.54 -7.25 -2.22
C ARG A 4 -31.60 -6.78 -3.33
N LEU A 5 -30.48 -6.15 -2.98
CA LEU A 5 -29.44 -5.75 -3.92
C LEU A 5 -28.80 -6.96 -4.61
N LEU A 6 -28.45 -8.00 -3.83
CA LEU A 6 -27.92 -9.27 -4.37
C LEU A 6 -28.92 -9.98 -5.28
N ASP A 7 -30.21 -9.98 -4.92
CA ASP A 7 -31.24 -10.72 -5.66
C ASP A 7 -31.72 -9.98 -6.92
N LYS A 8 -31.72 -8.65 -6.90
CA LYS A 8 -32.36 -7.83 -7.95
C LYS A 8 -31.37 -7.33 -9.01
N LEU A 9 -30.11 -7.15 -8.67
CA LEU A 9 -29.11 -6.60 -9.58
C LEU A 9 -28.10 -7.67 -9.98
N PRO A 10 -27.67 -7.73 -11.25
CA PRO A 10 -26.58 -8.59 -11.67
C PRO A 10 -25.24 -8.12 -11.09
N ARG A 11 -24.23 -9.00 -11.05
CA ARG A 11 -22.95 -8.75 -10.36
C ARG A 11 -22.24 -7.51 -10.90
N GLU A 12 -22.30 -7.29 -12.20
CA GLU A 12 -21.65 -6.17 -12.89
C GLU A 12 -22.20 -4.82 -12.41
N VAL A 13 -23.53 -4.72 -12.27
CA VAL A 13 -24.18 -3.50 -11.76
C VAL A 13 -23.86 -3.29 -10.28
N ARG A 14 -23.77 -4.38 -9.51
CA ARG A 14 -23.35 -4.30 -8.10
C ARG A 14 -21.90 -3.81 -7.98
N ASP A 15 -20.99 -4.30 -8.80
CA ASP A 15 -19.58 -3.87 -8.82
C ASP A 15 -19.45 -2.37 -9.17
N MET A 16 -20.27 -1.85 -10.08
CA MET A 16 -20.34 -0.41 -10.36
C MET A 16 -20.81 0.39 -9.14
N ILE A 17 -21.83 -0.10 -8.42
CA ILE A 17 -22.29 0.54 -7.18
C ILE A 17 -21.19 0.50 -6.11
N TYR A 18 -20.51 -0.65 -5.97
CA TYR A 18 -19.44 -0.82 -5.00
C TYR A 18 -18.27 0.13 -5.25
N GLN A 19 -17.93 0.42 -6.52
CA GLN A 19 -16.92 1.43 -6.86
C GLN A 19 -17.26 2.84 -6.34
N HIS A 20 -18.55 3.19 -6.28
CA HIS A 20 -18.99 4.47 -5.71
C HIS A 20 -19.01 4.46 -4.17
N LEU A 21 -18.94 3.27 -3.55
CA LEU A 21 -18.95 3.09 -2.10
C LEU A 21 -17.52 2.94 -1.53
N SER A 22 -16.62 2.28 -2.26
CA SER A 22 -15.18 2.20 -1.96
C SER A 22 -14.49 3.49 -2.42
N THR A 23 -14.76 4.56 -1.67
CA THR A 23 -14.53 5.97 -2.03
C THR A 23 -13.07 6.44 -2.08
N ARG A 24 -12.08 5.54 -2.12
CA ARG A 24 -10.66 5.95 -2.10
C ARG A 24 -9.91 5.40 -3.29
N SER A 25 -9.47 6.30 -4.16
CA SER A 25 -8.60 6.00 -5.30
C SER A 25 -7.27 5.40 -4.84
N ASN A 26 -6.76 5.88 -3.70
CA ASN A 26 -5.48 5.51 -3.13
C ASN A 26 -5.63 5.17 -1.64
N GLU A 27 -5.14 4.00 -1.24
CA GLU A 27 -5.10 3.51 0.14
C GLU A 27 -3.65 3.39 0.57
N LEU A 28 -3.23 4.27 1.48
CA LEU A 28 -1.88 4.25 2.05
C LEU A 28 -1.79 3.14 3.08
N ILE A 29 -0.85 2.20 2.92
CA ILE A 29 -0.58 1.08 3.82
C ILE A 29 0.79 1.29 4.47
N GLU A 30 0.77 1.70 5.72
CA GLU A 30 1.94 1.89 6.59
C GLU A 30 2.07 0.74 7.59
N ARG A 31 3.23 0.55 8.19
CA ARG A 31 3.42 -0.42 9.27
C ARG A 31 2.50 -0.13 10.44
N GLU A 32 2.15 1.14 10.67
CA GLU A 32 1.16 1.59 11.66
C GLU A 32 -0.21 0.94 11.46
N HIS A 33 -0.59 0.61 10.21
CA HIS A 33 -1.81 -0.18 9.93
C HIS A 33 -1.84 -1.48 10.71
N PHE A 34 -0.66 -2.03 11.00
CA PHE A 34 -0.50 -3.26 11.74
C PHE A 34 -0.15 -3.07 13.22
N ARG A 35 0.08 -1.84 13.70
CA ARG A 35 0.63 -1.57 15.05
C ARG A 35 -0.37 -1.02 16.05
N THR A 36 -1.52 -0.48 15.66
CA THR A 36 -2.30 0.36 16.59
C THR A 36 -3.44 -0.34 17.31
N THR A 37 -3.11 -1.02 18.39
CA THR A 37 -3.74 -0.82 19.71
C THR A 37 -2.85 -1.43 20.79
N LEU A 38 -2.44 -0.60 21.74
CA LEU A 38 -1.91 -1.09 23.00
C LEU A 38 -3.12 -1.59 23.79
N ASP A 39 -3.21 -2.90 24.05
CA ASP A 39 -4.21 -3.42 24.96
C ASP A 39 -4.04 -2.71 26.32
N PRO A 40 -5.05 -2.00 26.86
CA PRO A 40 -4.91 -1.22 28.09
C PRO A 40 -4.67 -2.11 29.31
N VAL A 41 -5.02 -3.40 29.24
CA VAL A 41 -4.90 -4.39 30.31
C VAL A 41 -3.62 -5.20 30.18
N THR A 42 -3.29 -5.68 28.97
CA THR A 42 -2.14 -6.60 28.77
C THR A 42 -0.87 -5.90 28.29
N LYS A 43 -0.96 -4.66 27.79
CA LYS A 43 0.16 -3.88 27.21
C LYS A 43 0.90 -4.58 26.06
N LEU A 44 0.33 -5.66 25.52
CA LEU A 44 0.85 -6.38 24.36
C LEU A 44 0.27 -5.77 23.08
N TYR A 45 1.05 -5.80 22.00
CA TYR A 45 0.61 -5.30 20.70
C TYR A 45 -0.40 -6.27 20.08
N SER A 46 -1.66 -5.86 19.95
CA SER A 46 -2.67 -6.61 19.20
C SER A 46 -3.52 -5.67 18.33
N TYR A 47 -3.94 -6.20 17.17
CA TYR A 47 -4.64 -5.52 16.10
C TYR A 47 -6.12 -5.28 16.46
N ASP A 48 -6.53 -4.02 16.70
CA ASP A 48 -7.94 -3.63 16.81
C ASP A 48 -8.50 -3.30 15.42
N TYR A 49 -8.92 -4.36 14.75
CA TYR A 49 -9.64 -4.35 13.48
C TYR A 49 -10.82 -3.37 13.45
N ASN A 50 -11.53 -3.21 14.58
CA ASN A 50 -12.73 -2.37 14.63
C ASN A 50 -12.38 -0.88 14.55
N ARG A 51 -11.22 -0.50 15.10
CA ARG A 51 -10.71 0.87 15.00
C ARG A 51 -10.26 1.23 13.59
N TRP A 52 -9.56 0.33 12.89
CA TRP A 52 -9.21 0.57 11.49
C TRP A 52 -10.47 0.73 10.63
N LYS A 53 -11.45 -0.17 10.83
CA LYS A 53 -12.75 -0.10 10.15
C LYS A 53 -13.45 1.25 10.35
N SER A 54 -13.46 1.80 11.56
CA SER A 54 -14.15 3.05 11.86
C SER A 54 -13.44 4.30 11.30
N GLN A 55 -12.12 4.24 11.08
CA GLN A 55 -11.35 5.33 10.47
C GLN A 55 -11.44 5.35 8.94
N HIS A 56 -11.60 4.17 8.33
CA HIS A 56 -11.58 4.03 6.88
C HIS A 56 -12.99 3.97 6.28
N PHE A 57 -13.99 3.57 7.07
CA PHE A 57 -15.35 3.33 6.59
C PHE A 57 -16.42 3.79 7.60
N PRO A 58 -17.63 4.15 7.13
CA PRO A 58 -18.75 4.45 8.01
C PRO A 58 -19.07 3.30 8.99
N ALA A 59 -19.61 3.62 10.16
CA ALA A 59 -19.81 2.72 11.31
C ALA A 59 -20.65 1.44 11.07
N HIS A 60 -21.22 1.26 9.87
CA HIS A 60 -22.03 0.10 9.49
C HIS A 60 -21.57 -0.60 8.21
N TYR A 61 -20.54 -0.06 7.54
CA TYR A 61 -20.11 -0.53 6.22
C TYR A 61 -19.69 -2.00 6.22
N TRP A 62 -19.08 -2.46 7.32
CA TRP A 62 -18.56 -3.81 7.49
C TRP A 62 -19.28 -4.64 8.56
N SER A 63 -20.45 -4.19 9.01
CA SER A 63 -21.19 -4.89 10.06
C SER A 63 -21.99 -6.03 9.45
N THR A 64 -21.66 -7.26 9.86
CA THR A 64 -22.34 -8.50 9.43
C THR A 64 -23.83 -8.53 9.76
N HIS A 65 -24.30 -7.69 10.69
CA HIS A 65 -25.73 -7.48 10.96
C HIS A 65 -26.47 -6.80 9.80
N TYR A 66 -25.78 -5.98 9.00
CA TYR A 66 -26.35 -5.21 7.90
C TYR A 66 -25.89 -5.71 6.52
N THR A 67 -24.75 -6.40 6.47
CA THR A 67 -24.17 -6.99 5.25
C THR A 67 -24.17 -8.52 5.35
N PRO A 68 -25.02 -9.22 4.57
CA PRO A 68 -24.94 -10.68 4.42
C PRO A 68 -23.51 -11.12 4.05
N PRO A 69 -23.07 -12.33 4.43
CA PRO A 69 -21.71 -12.80 4.17
C PRO A 69 -21.27 -12.66 2.71
N GLN A 70 -22.17 -12.99 1.78
CA GLN A 70 -21.93 -12.83 0.36
C GLN A 70 -21.69 -11.37 -0.03
N PHE A 71 -22.54 -10.44 0.43
CA PHE A 71 -22.38 -9.01 0.17
C PHE A 71 -21.07 -8.45 0.74
N HIS A 72 -20.70 -8.89 1.94
CA HIS A 72 -19.43 -8.52 2.55
C HIS A 72 -18.24 -8.97 1.70
N GLN A 73 -18.27 -10.22 1.23
CA GLN A 73 -17.25 -10.75 0.35
C GLN A 73 -17.14 -9.96 -0.96
N GLU A 74 -18.27 -9.65 -1.63
CA GLU A 74 -18.23 -8.87 -2.88
C GLU A 74 -17.64 -7.47 -2.67
N LEU A 75 -17.95 -6.83 -1.54
CA LEU A 75 -17.40 -5.51 -1.19
C LEU A 75 -15.88 -5.55 -0.97
N VAL A 76 -15.38 -6.55 -0.24
CA VAL A 76 -13.94 -6.71 0.01
C VAL A 76 -13.21 -7.05 -1.28
N GLU A 77 -13.78 -7.91 -2.13
CA GLU A 77 -13.24 -8.20 -3.46
C GLU A 77 -13.15 -6.94 -4.32
N ASN A 78 -14.21 -6.12 -4.32
CA ASN A 78 -14.23 -4.86 -5.05
C ASN A 78 -13.12 -3.93 -4.56
N TYR A 79 -13.03 -3.72 -3.24
CA TYR A 79 -11.98 -2.93 -2.60
C TYR A 79 -10.56 -3.31 -3.06
N TYR A 80 -10.20 -4.61 -2.98
CA TYR A 80 -8.86 -5.02 -3.43
C TYR A 80 -8.63 -4.88 -4.94
N ARG A 81 -9.67 -5.05 -5.75
CA ARG A 81 -9.55 -4.98 -7.22
C ARG A 81 -9.47 -3.54 -7.74
N THR A 82 -10.15 -2.60 -7.10
CA THR A 82 -10.33 -1.25 -7.63
C THR A 82 -9.41 -0.21 -7.00
N SER A 83 -9.03 -0.41 -5.74
CA SER A 83 -8.15 0.51 -5.01
C SER A 83 -6.69 0.41 -5.49
N THR A 84 -5.97 1.53 -5.40
CA THR A 84 -4.51 1.57 -5.54
C THR A 84 -3.89 1.55 -4.15
N PHE A 85 -3.07 0.54 -3.84
CA PHE A 85 -2.42 0.43 -2.54
C PHE A 85 -1.04 1.07 -2.58
N VAL A 86 -0.84 2.11 -1.77
CA VAL A 86 0.39 2.89 -1.71
C VAL A 86 1.20 2.44 -0.50
N PHE A 87 2.44 2.02 -0.72
CA PHE A 87 3.36 1.57 0.31
C PHE A 87 4.51 2.57 0.44
N GLY A 88 4.89 2.84 1.69
CA GLY A 88 6.04 3.66 2.00
C GLY A 88 7.36 2.88 1.93
N ASP A 89 8.33 3.39 2.66
CA ASP A 89 9.73 2.95 2.60
C ASP A 89 10.06 1.86 3.63
N GLU A 90 9.04 1.24 4.20
CA GLU A 90 9.12 0.30 5.31
C GLU A 90 9.22 -1.16 4.83
N PRO A 91 10.22 -1.92 5.32
CA PRO A 91 10.44 -3.27 4.84
C PRO A 91 9.37 -4.26 5.35
N GLY A 92 8.95 -5.16 4.46
CA GLY A 92 8.04 -6.28 4.76
C GLY A 92 6.56 -5.91 4.93
N VAL A 93 6.19 -4.63 4.83
CA VAL A 93 4.79 -4.15 4.90
C VAL A 93 3.97 -4.70 3.73
N LEU A 94 4.52 -4.63 2.51
CA LEU A 94 3.89 -5.16 1.29
C LEU A 94 3.62 -6.66 1.42
N LYS A 95 4.65 -7.47 1.72
CA LYS A 95 4.50 -8.92 1.91
C LYS A 95 3.43 -9.26 2.94
N ARG A 96 3.48 -8.61 4.10
CA ARG A 96 2.51 -8.86 5.17
C ARG A 96 1.09 -8.55 4.71
N PHE A 97 0.88 -7.42 4.06
CA PHE A 97 -0.42 -7.04 3.52
C PHE A 97 -0.94 -8.09 2.53
N LEU A 98 -0.10 -8.53 1.59
CA LEU A 98 -0.50 -9.46 0.53
C LEU A 98 -0.79 -10.88 1.02
N THR A 99 -0.14 -11.30 2.12
CA THR A 99 -0.20 -12.69 2.64
C THR A 99 -1.12 -12.87 3.83
N THR A 100 -1.77 -11.81 4.31
CA THR A 100 -2.67 -11.86 5.47
C THR A 100 -4.13 -11.64 5.06
N ASP A 101 -5.00 -12.61 5.34
CA ASP A 101 -6.45 -12.43 5.21
C ASP A 101 -7.03 -11.70 6.42
N GLU A 102 -6.77 -10.39 6.51
CA GLU A 102 -7.29 -9.56 7.60
C GLU A 102 -8.81 -9.43 7.57
N MET A 103 -9.42 -9.57 6.39
CA MET A 103 -10.86 -9.45 6.19
C MET A 103 -11.61 -10.76 6.43
N ARG A 104 -10.90 -11.87 6.59
CA ARG A 104 -11.43 -13.23 6.84
C ARG A 104 -12.46 -13.66 5.79
N ILE A 105 -12.19 -13.32 4.54
CA ILE A 105 -13.06 -13.69 3.40
C ILE A 105 -12.62 -14.99 2.72
N GLY A 106 -11.57 -15.65 3.23
CA GLY A 106 -11.03 -16.89 2.67
C GLY A 106 -10.16 -16.68 1.43
N MET A 107 -9.76 -15.44 1.16
CA MET A 107 -8.90 -15.08 0.02
C MET A 107 -7.84 -14.08 0.45
N LEU A 108 -6.62 -14.29 -0.05
CA LEU A 108 -5.49 -13.40 0.20
C LEU A 108 -5.54 -12.16 -0.69
N PRO A 109 -5.13 -10.98 -0.19
CA PRO A 109 -5.04 -9.77 -1.02
C PRO A 109 -4.13 -9.96 -2.24
N ALA A 110 -3.07 -10.77 -2.13
CA ALA A 110 -2.20 -11.20 -3.23
C ALA A 110 -2.94 -11.58 -4.54
N VAL A 111 -4.10 -12.25 -4.42
CA VAL A 111 -4.89 -12.76 -5.54
C VAL A 111 -5.75 -11.67 -6.20
N LEU A 112 -6.15 -10.66 -5.41
CA LEU A 112 -7.16 -9.68 -5.79
C LEU A 112 -6.57 -8.32 -6.14
N VAL A 113 -5.46 -7.95 -5.51
CA VAL A 113 -4.79 -6.66 -5.70
C VAL A 113 -4.27 -6.54 -7.14
N ARG A 114 -4.63 -5.43 -7.80
CA ARG A 114 -4.23 -5.15 -9.19
C ARG A 114 -3.36 -3.92 -9.35
N ARG A 115 -3.33 -3.02 -8.37
CA ARG A 115 -2.64 -1.73 -8.46
C ARG A 115 -1.88 -1.47 -7.18
N VAL A 116 -0.57 -1.36 -7.29
CA VAL A 116 0.35 -1.10 -6.19
C VAL A 116 1.26 0.06 -6.57
N GLU A 117 1.46 0.97 -5.62
CA GLU A 117 2.46 2.03 -5.70
C GLU A 117 3.41 1.89 -4.51
N ILE A 118 4.70 2.00 -4.76
CA ILE A 118 5.74 1.87 -3.72
C ILE A 118 6.63 3.10 -3.82
N GLY A 119 6.69 3.89 -2.76
CA GLY A 119 7.49 5.12 -2.70
C GLY A 119 8.61 5.01 -1.67
N PHE A 120 9.85 5.26 -2.08
CA PHE A 120 10.97 5.39 -1.16
C PHE A 120 12.05 6.36 -1.69
N GLY A 121 12.83 6.94 -0.78
CA GLY A 121 13.98 7.75 -1.15
C GLY A 121 15.22 6.90 -1.48
N ALA A 122 16.00 7.34 -2.48
CA ALA A 122 17.31 6.75 -2.80
C ALA A 122 18.32 6.92 -1.65
N VAL A 123 18.12 7.94 -0.82
CA VAL A 123 18.96 8.29 0.32
C VAL A 123 18.17 8.22 1.61
N SER A 124 18.80 7.72 2.67
CA SER A 124 18.23 7.64 4.03
C SER A 124 18.88 8.67 4.94
N TYR A 125 18.04 9.40 5.68
CA TYR A 125 18.47 10.36 6.69
C TYR A 125 18.19 9.77 8.07
N HIS A 126 19.25 9.45 8.82
CA HIS A 126 19.10 8.90 10.17
C HIS A 126 20.07 9.53 11.16
N ARG A 127 19.62 9.61 12.42
CA ARG A 127 20.38 10.22 13.53
C ARG A 127 21.59 9.39 14.01
N GLY A 128 21.83 8.22 13.42
CA GLY A 128 22.93 7.31 13.80
C GLY A 128 24.33 7.90 13.54
N SER A 129 24.45 8.90 12.67
CA SER A 129 25.67 9.68 12.51
C SER A 129 25.33 11.10 12.05
N PHE A 130 26.18 12.07 12.41
CA PHE A 130 26.04 13.46 11.96
C PHE A 130 26.04 13.55 10.42
N GLY A 131 26.89 12.75 9.77
CA GLY A 131 26.96 12.67 8.32
C GLY A 131 25.66 12.18 7.68
N ALA A 132 25.07 11.10 8.19
CA ALA A 132 23.80 10.59 7.69
C ALA A 132 22.62 11.53 7.96
N TYR A 133 22.68 12.30 9.05
CA TYR A 133 21.65 13.29 9.35
C TYR A 133 21.74 14.52 8.43
N MET A 134 22.95 15.00 8.13
CA MET A 134 23.18 16.22 7.35
C MET A 134 23.24 16.00 5.84
N PHE A 135 23.79 14.87 5.40
CA PHE A 135 24.08 14.59 3.99
C PHE A 135 23.35 13.35 3.47
N GLY A 136 22.71 12.58 4.34
CA GLY A 136 22.09 11.32 3.98
C GLY A 136 23.11 10.24 3.63
N VAL A 137 22.65 8.99 3.58
CA VAL A 137 23.46 7.85 3.11
C VAL A 137 22.68 7.12 2.02
N PRO A 138 23.33 6.73 0.90
CA PRO A 138 22.71 5.87 -0.10
C PRO A 138 22.06 4.65 0.54
N ARG A 139 20.83 4.36 0.15
CA ARG A 139 20.08 3.24 0.73
C ARG A 139 20.73 1.93 0.26
N SER A 140 21.05 1.05 1.21
CA SER A 140 21.65 -0.24 0.88
C SER A 140 20.71 -1.09 0.03
N GLY A 141 21.27 -1.94 -0.84
CA GLY A 141 20.47 -2.85 -1.66
C GLY A 141 19.61 -3.83 -0.84
N GLU A 142 20.04 -4.19 0.37
CA GLU A 142 19.23 -4.97 1.32
C GLU A 142 17.96 -4.21 1.74
N ARG A 143 18.07 -2.90 2.01
CA ARG A 143 16.92 -2.07 2.37
C ARG A 143 15.96 -1.90 1.20
N VAL A 144 16.46 -1.67 -0.01
CA VAL A 144 15.63 -1.59 -1.22
C VAL A 144 14.89 -2.91 -1.43
N ARG A 145 15.59 -4.04 -1.36
CA ARG A 145 14.97 -5.38 -1.46
C ARG A 145 13.92 -5.60 -0.37
N GLY A 146 14.17 -5.15 0.86
CA GLY A 146 13.21 -5.28 1.96
C GLY A 146 11.91 -4.50 1.73
N VAL A 147 11.96 -3.33 1.08
CA VAL A 147 10.76 -2.55 0.71
C VAL A 147 9.97 -3.24 -0.41
N LEU A 148 10.69 -3.84 -1.36
CA LEU A 148 10.09 -4.56 -2.48
C LEU A 148 9.72 -6.01 -2.14
N ASP A 149 9.99 -6.46 -0.91
CA ASP A 149 9.66 -7.80 -0.44
C ASP A 149 8.13 -8.00 -0.46
N GLY A 150 7.70 -9.03 -1.18
CA GLY A 150 6.28 -9.31 -1.44
C GLY A 150 5.82 -9.01 -2.87
N LEU A 151 6.63 -8.36 -3.73
CA LEU A 151 6.28 -8.22 -5.16
C LEU A 151 6.04 -9.57 -5.86
N GLU A 152 6.71 -10.62 -5.39
CA GLU A 152 6.56 -12.02 -5.83
C GLU A 152 5.21 -12.67 -5.44
N GLU A 153 4.47 -12.07 -4.52
CA GLU A 153 3.15 -12.55 -4.10
C GLU A 153 2.04 -12.01 -5.02
N LEU A 154 2.27 -10.89 -5.70
CA LEU A 154 1.25 -10.28 -6.58
C LEU A 154 0.84 -11.21 -7.73
N GLY A 155 -0.44 -11.23 -8.06
CA GLY A 155 -0.91 -11.93 -9.25
C GLY A 155 -0.28 -11.39 -10.55
N SER A 156 -0.20 -12.24 -11.58
CA SER A 156 0.26 -11.82 -12.90
C SER A 156 -0.60 -10.68 -13.46
N GLY A 157 0.05 -9.73 -14.15
CA GLY A 157 -0.60 -8.54 -14.69
C GLY A 157 -1.01 -7.49 -13.66
N ALA A 158 -0.56 -7.62 -12.40
CA ALA A 158 -0.66 -6.50 -11.45
C ALA A 158 0.23 -5.34 -11.92
N ARG A 159 -0.29 -4.12 -11.81
CA ARG A 159 0.41 -2.87 -12.11
C ARG A 159 1.14 -2.38 -10.88
N VAL A 160 2.44 -2.18 -11.03
CA VAL A 160 3.30 -1.71 -9.95
C VAL A 160 3.99 -0.43 -10.39
N VAL A 161 3.82 0.64 -9.62
CA VAL A 161 4.57 1.88 -9.79
C VAL A 161 5.59 1.96 -8.66
N ILE A 162 6.86 2.07 -9.01
CA ILE A 162 7.95 2.29 -8.05
C ILE A 162 8.40 3.73 -8.19
N ARG A 163 8.22 4.54 -7.14
CA ARG A 163 8.69 5.91 -7.07
C ARG A 163 9.97 5.98 -6.24
N VAL A 164 11.03 6.46 -6.86
CA VAL A 164 12.32 6.71 -6.21
C VAL A 164 12.50 8.22 -6.08
N GLY A 165 12.43 8.72 -4.85
CA GLY A 165 12.71 10.12 -4.57
C GLY A 165 14.22 10.37 -4.50
N THR A 166 14.71 11.37 -5.23
CA THR A 166 16.13 11.78 -5.23
C THR A 166 16.25 13.29 -5.00
N GLN A 167 17.31 13.73 -4.32
CA GLN A 167 17.70 15.14 -4.28
C GLN A 167 18.87 15.38 -5.24
N GLY A 168 19.07 16.64 -5.65
CA GLY A 168 20.03 17.00 -6.71
C GLY A 168 21.50 16.65 -6.46
N ARG A 169 21.89 16.16 -5.27
CA ARG A 169 23.24 15.65 -4.95
C ARG A 169 23.33 14.12 -4.92
N ASP A 170 22.23 13.41 -5.19
CA ASP A 170 22.09 11.96 -4.99
C ASP A 170 22.31 11.14 -6.29
N GLY A 171 23.05 11.67 -7.26
CA GLY A 171 23.21 11.05 -8.58
C GLY A 171 23.75 9.62 -8.53
N GLU A 172 24.78 9.37 -7.71
CA GLU A 172 25.37 8.03 -7.54
C GLU A 172 24.40 7.06 -6.84
N ALA A 173 23.66 7.52 -5.83
CA ALA A 173 22.66 6.72 -5.14
C ALA A 173 21.47 6.35 -6.05
N ARG A 174 21.11 7.24 -6.99
CA ARG A 174 20.10 6.96 -8.01
C ARG A 174 20.55 5.85 -8.95
N ASP A 175 21.79 5.91 -9.43
CA ASP A 175 22.32 4.93 -10.36
C ASP A 175 22.42 3.55 -9.69
N ASP A 176 22.82 3.50 -8.43
CA ASP A 176 22.84 2.28 -7.61
C ASP A 176 21.46 1.66 -7.46
N VAL A 177 20.43 2.46 -7.11
CA VAL A 177 19.05 1.97 -6.98
C VAL A 177 18.51 1.51 -8.33
N SER A 178 18.82 2.22 -9.41
CA SER A 178 18.40 1.86 -10.77
C SER A 178 19.00 0.52 -11.19
N GLY A 179 20.30 0.33 -10.99
CA GLY A 179 20.99 -0.94 -11.27
C GLY A 179 20.45 -2.11 -10.43
N LEU A 180 20.08 -1.85 -9.17
CA LEU A 180 19.41 -2.85 -8.33
C LEU A 180 18.03 -3.25 -8.85
N LEU A 181 17.23 -2.28 -9.31
CA LEU A 181 15.90 -2.55 -9.88
C LEU A 181 16.02 -3.33 -11.20
N GLU A 182 16.99 -2.99 -12.05
CA GLU A 182 17.28 -3.75 -13.28
C GLU A 182 17.69 -5.19 -12.98
N GLY A 183 18.49 -5.40 -11.92
CA GLY A 183 18.87 -6.74 -11.44
C GLY A 183 17.70 -7.59 -10.94
N MET A 184 16.53 -6.99 -10.65
CA MET A 184 15.30 -7.69 -10.24
C MET A 184 14.41 -8.14 -11.41
N GLY A 185 14.91 -8.05 -12.65
CA GLY A 185 14.14 -8.31 -13.88
C GLY A 185 13.32 -9.60 -13.93
N GLY A 186 13.73 -10.66 -13.23
CA GLY A 186 12.94 -11.91 -13.13
C GLY A 186 11.60 -11.75 -12.40
N VAL A 187 11.57 -10.99 -11.30
CA VAL A 187 10.35 -10.73 -10.52
C VAL A 187 9.50 -9.64 -11.18
N LEU A 188 10.14 -8.67 -11.83
CA LEU A 188 9.46 -7.57 -12.49
C LEU A 188 8.83 -7.99 -13.84
N GLY A 189 9.39 -8.98 -14.54
CA GLY A 189 8.91 -9.39 -15.87
C GLY A 189 7.50 -9.98 -15.91
N ARG A 190 6.96 -10.45 -14.79
CA ARG A 190 5.56 -10.95 -14.68
C ARG A 190 4.55 -9.85 -14.31
N LEU A 191 5.04 -8.65 -14.00
CA LEU A 191 4.28 -7.50 -13.52
C LEU A 191 4.35 -6.36 -14.53
N GLU A 192 3.34 -5.49 -14.55
CA GLU A 192 3.40 -4.24 -15.32
C GLU A 192 4.08 -3.16 -14.47
N VAL A 193 5.41 -3.15 -14.47
CA VAL A 193 6.21 -2.26 -13.62
C VAL A 193 6.56 -0.96 -14.34
N ARG A 194 6.36 0.17 -13.66
CA ARG A 194 6.86 1.49 -14.07
C ARG A 194 7.71 2.07 -12.95
N VAL A 195 8.94 2.45 -13.27
CA VAL A 195 9.83 3.16 -12.34
C VAL A 195 9.78 4.64 -12.65
N LEU A 196 9.46 5.45 -11.65
CA LEU A 196 9.44 6.91 -11.71
C LEU A 196 10.52 7.44 -10.76
N VAL A 197 11.34 8.36 -11.25
CA VAL A 197 12.35 9.05 -10.44
C VAL A 197 11.91 10.49 -10.28
N ASP A 198 11.53 10.86 -9.06
CA ASP A 198 11.05 12.21 -8.74
C ASP A 198 12.24 13.02 -8.20
N GLU A 199 12.71 13.98 -8.99
CA GLU A 199 13.76 14.94 -8.59
C GLU A 199 13.12 16.11 -7.83
N GLY A 200 13.10 16.04 -6.49
CA GLY A 200 12.35 16.97 -5.63
C GLY A 200 13.23 17.62 -4.55
N GLY A 201 13.29 18.96 -4.55
CA GLY A 201 14.07 19.78 -3.63
C GLY A 201 13.64 19.68 -2.15
N GLU A 202 14.63 19.90 -1.27
CA GLU A 202 14.56 20.04 0.18
C GLU A 202 13.55 19.14 0.92
N GLY A 203 14.07 17.99 1.37
CA GLY A 203 13.34 17.05 2.20
C GLY A 203 12.67 17.67 3.41
N LYS A 204 11.35 17.46 3.51
CA LYS A 204 10.67 17.15 4.77
C LYS A 204 9.65 16.07 4.48
N GLY A 205 9.71 14.97 5.24
CA GLY A 205 8.75 13.86 5.29
C GLY A 205 7.34 14.26 5.77
N LYS A 206 6.81 15.33 5.19
CA LYS A 206 5.43 15.84 5.25
C LYS A 206 4.90 16.18 3.85
N GLY A 207 5.79 16.41 2.87
CA GLY A 207 5.41 16.83 1.51
C GLY A 207 4.75 15.73 0.66
N MET A 208 5.00 14.45 0.93
CA MET A 208 4.44 13.38 0.08
C MET A 208 2.90 13.31 0.12
N GLY A 209 2.27 13.82 1.19
CA GLY A 209 0.82 13.96 1.29
C GLY A 209 0.27 15.33 0.84
N GLU A 210 1.10 16.38 0.82
CA GLU A 210 0.69 17.77 0.52
C GLU A 210 0.97 18.15 -0.94
N ASP A 211 2.12 17.78 -1.50
CA ASP A 211 2.46 18.02 -2.93
C ASP A 211 1.56 17.22 -3.88
N TRP A 212 1.05 16.06 -3.43
CA TRP A 212 0.15 15.22 -4.22
C TRP A 212 -1.27 15.79 -4.33
N ARG A 213 -1.77 16.50 -3.29
CA ARG A 213 -3.06 17.21 -3.36
C ARG A 213 -3.00 18.43 -4.29
N ALA A 214 -1.81 19.03 -4.45
CA ALA A 214 -1.63 20.22 -5.26
C ALA A 214 -1.50 19.91 -6.77
N MET A 215 -0.97 18.74 -7.15
CA MET A 215 -0.78 18.38 -8.56
C MET A 215 -1.99 17.71 -9.23
N HIS A 216 -2.95 17.18 -8.46
CA HIS A 216 -4.07 16.40 -8.99
C HIS A 216 -5.44 16.76 -8.39
N GLY A 217 -5.58 18.01 -7.92
CA GLY A 217 -6.88 18.63 -7.65
C GLY A 217 -7.65 18.90 -8.93
#